data_AF-A0A6N9C1P6-F1
#
_entry.id   AF-A0A6N9C1P6-F1
#
_cell.length_a   1.000
_cell.length_b   1.000
_cell.length_c   1.000
_cell.angle_alpha   90.00
_cell.angle_beta   90.00
_cell.angle_gamma   90.00
#
_symmetry.space_group_name_H-M   'P 1'
#
loop_
_entity.id
_entity.type
_entity.pdbx_description
1 polymer ?
#
loop_
_entity_poly.entity_id
_entity_poly.type
_entity_poly.pdbx_seq_one_letter_code
_entity_poly.pdbx_strand_id
1 'polypeptide(L)'
;MSEDIEISVFEVVGDPLCVASNDGQKVYDRLAAALKADRSTVLSFRYITTLTSAFLNAAIGQLYEAFTEEQIRSRLKVEEMEPDDLALLKRVVDNAKLYFEDQQRLDPVFRETLEDEDDEE
;
A
#
# COMPACT_ATOMS: atom_id res chain seq x y z
N MET A 1 14.98 -15.22 10.41
CA MET A 1 13.60 -15.39 9.90
C MET A 1 12.83 -14.18 10.41
N SER A 2 12.70 -13.14 9.60
CA SER A 2 11.82 -12.03 9.97
C SER A 2 10.40 -12.54 9.73
N GLU A 3 9.61 -12.68 10.79
CA GLU A 3 8.20 -13.04 10.68
C GLU A 3 7.48 -11.90 9.97
N ASP A 4 6.86 -12.21 8.82
CA ASP A 4 5.98 -11.28 8.11
C ASP A 4 4.79 -10.94 9.04
N ILE A 5 4.46 -9.64 9.16
CA ILE A 5 3.30 -9.20 9.95
C ILE A 5 2.06 -9.30 9.08
N GLU A 6 1.09 -10.11 9.48
CA GLU A 6 -0.20 -10.16 8.82
C GLU A 6 -1.11 -9.04 9.35
N ILE A 7 -1.75 -8.31 8.42
CA ILE A 7 -2.80 -7.32 8.70
C ILE A 7 -4.06 -7.80 8.01
N SER A 8 -5.06 -8.20 8.80
CA SER A 8 -6.38 -8.53 8.27
C SER A 8 -7.19 -7.27 8.00
N VAL A 9 -7.61 -7.05 6.74
CA VAL A 9 -8.50 -5.94 6.39
C VAL A 9 -9.82 -6.04 7.14
N PHE A 10 -10.35 -7.26 7.28
CA PHE A 10 -11.59 -7.52 8.00
C PHE A 10 -11.51 -7.13 9.48
N GLU A 11 -10.40 -7.45 10.17
CA GLU A 11 -10.24 -7.06 11.58
C GLU A 11 -10.04 -5.56 11.77
N VAL A 12 -9.40 -4.89 10.82
CA VAL A 12 -9.17 -3.43 10.88
C VAL A 12 -10.46 -2.66 10.62
N VAL A 13 -11.25 -3.09 9.64
CA VAL A 13 -12.48 -2.40 9.22
C VAL A 13 -13.67 -2.81 10.10
N GLY A 14 -13.76 -4.10 10.45
CA GLY A 14 -14.87 -4.70 11.18
C GLY A 14 -16.09 -5.06 10.32
N ASP A 15 -15.98 -4.97 8.99
CA ASP A 15 -17.06 -5.22 8.04
C ASP A 15 -16.51 -5.82 6.73
N PRO A 16 -17.23 -6.74 6.06
CA PRO A 16 -16.80 -7.32 4.78
C PRO A 16 -16.96 -6.36 3.59
N LEU A 17 -17.68 -5.25 3.74
CA LEU A 17 -17.93 -4.23 2.69
C LEU A 17 -16.94 -3.07 2.82
N CYS A 18 -15.79 -3.22 2.19
CA CYS A 18 -14.72 -2.22 2.17
C CYS A 18 -14.95 -1.19 1.05
N VAL A 19 -15.91 -0.27 1.28
CA VAL A 19 -16.34 0.72 0.28
C VAL A 19 -15.90 2.15 0.58
N ALA A 20 -15.83 2.53 1.86
CA ALA A 20 -15.59 3.92 2.25
C ALA A 20 -14.08 4.23 2.34
N SER A 21 -13.66 5.39 1.86
CA SER A 21 -12.27 5.84 2.01
C SER A 21 -11.83 5.96 3.46
N ASN A 22 -12.74 6.27 4.39
CA ASN A 22 -12.42 6.33 5.82
C ASN A 22 -12.02 4.95 6.40
N ASP A 23 -12.60 3.86 5.87
CA ASP A 23 -12.18 2.51 6.27
C ASP A 23 -10.84 2.15 5.62
N GLY A 24 -10.61 2.61 4.38
CA GLY A 24 -9.32 2.47 3.73
C GLY A 24 -8.20 3.20 4.50
N GLN A 25 -8.50 4.37 5.06
CA GLN A 25 -7.55 5.14 5.88
C GLN A 25 -7.07 4.35 7.09
N LYS A 26 -7.95 3.62 7.78
CA LYS A 26 -7.57 2.78 8.92
C LYS A 26 -6.55 1.72 8.54
N VAL A 27 -6.71 1.14 7.34
CA VAL A 27 -5.78 0.13 6.79
C VAL A 27 -4.46 0.79 6.43
N TYR A 28 -4.49 1.96 5.77
CA TYR A 28 -3.29 2.75 5.48
C TYR A 28 -2.49 3.05 6.76
N ASP A 29 -3.13 3.49 7.84
CA ASP A 29 -2.43 3.87 9.07
C ASP A 29 -1.64 2.68 9.64
N ARG A 30 -2.19 1.46 9.55
CA ARG A 30 -1.51 0.22 9.97
C ARG A 30 -0.37 -0.15 9.04
N LEU A 31 -0.59 -0.09 7.73
CA LEU A 31 0.42 -0.38 6.71
C LEU A 31 1.59 0.59 6.81
N ALA A 32 1.31 1.88 6.88
CA ALA A 32 2.32 2.93 6.97
C ALA A 32 3.16 2.79 8.26
N ALA A 33 2.53 2.43 9.39
CA ALA A 33 3.26 2.16 10.63
C ALA A 33 4.20 0.95 10.49
N ALA A 34 3.75 -0.13 9.85
CA ALA A 34 4.58 -1.32 9.63
C ALA A 34 5.73 -1.06 8.65
N LEU A 35 5.47 -0.38 7.54
CA LEU A 35 6.47 -0.03 6.53
C LEU A 35 7.54 0.92 7.07
N LYS A 36 7.16 1.91 7.89
CA LYS A 36 8.10 2.80 8.60
C LYS A 36 8.98 2.06 9.60
N ALA A 37 8.50 0.95 10.14
CA ALA A 37 9.25 0.10 11.05
C ALA A 37 10.09 -0.97 10.34
N ASP A 38 10.25 -0.87 9.01
CA ASP A 38 11.01 -1.82 8.19
C ASP A 38 10.49 -3.26 8.28
N ARG A 39 9.17 -3.42 8.45
CA ARG A 39 8.54 -4.74 8.58
C ARG A 39 7.93 -5.18 7.26
N SER A 40 8.30 -6.39 6.84
CA SER A 40 7.56 -7.12 5.82
C SER A 40 6.15 -7.42 6.32
N THR A 41 5.17 -7.12 5.48
CA THR A 41 3.75 -7.06 5.82
C THR A 41 2.93 -7.80 4.78
N VAL A 42 2.04 -8.66 5.23
CA VAL A 42 1.03 -9.34 4.41
C VAL A 42 -0.33 -8.70 4.71
N LEU A 43 -0.98 -8.15 3.70
CA LEU A 43 -2.33 -7.61 3.80
C LEU A 43 -3.32 -8.65 3.32
N SER A 44 -4.06 -9.25 4.26
CA SER A 44 -5.05 -10.28 3.97
C SER A 44 -6.43 -9.67 3.72
N PHE A 45 -7.01 -10.02 2.57
CA PHE A 45 -8.39 -9.66 2.20
C PHE A 45 -9.38 -10.79 2.51
N ARG A 46 -8.97 -11.74 3.35
CA ARG A 46 -9.84 -12.81 3.80
C ARG A 46 -11.11 -12.25 4.46
N TYR A 47 -12.26 -12.81 4.07
CA TYR A 47 -13.61 -12.40 4.47
C TYR A 47 -14.12 -11.08 3.88
N ILE A 48 -13.35 -10.40 3.04
CA ILE A 48 -13.84 -9.24 2.30
C ILE A 48 -14.66 -9.73 1.10
N THR A 49 -15.83 -9.12 0.89
CA THR A 49 -16.75 -9.49 -0.19
C THR A 49 -16.98 -8.36 -1.19
N THR A 50 -16.62 -7.12 -0.83
CA THR A 50 -16.77 -5.98 -1.72
C THR A 50 -15.66 -4.97 -1.48
N LEU A 51 -15.00 -4.58 -2.55
CA LEU A 51 -14.00 -3.52 -2.58
C LEU A 51 -14.42 -2.43 -3.56
N THR A 52 -14.02 -1.20 -3.28
CA THR A 52 -14.13 -0.10 -4.25
C THR A 52 -12.78 0.53 -4.49
N SER A 53 -12.66 1.23 -5.62
CA SER A 53 -11.48 2.07 -5.88
C SER A 53 -11.28 3.11 -4.78
N ALA A 54 -12.35 3.71 -4.24
CA ALA A 54 -12.25 4.73 -3.19
C ALA A 54 -11.62 4.19 -1.90
N PHE A 55 -11.94 2.94 -1.52
CA PHE A 55 -11.30 2.25 -0.40
C PHE A 55 -9.85 1.91 -0.71
N LEU A 56 -9.58 1.23 -1.84
CA LEU A 56 -8.24 0.78 -2.22
C LEU A 56 -7.27 1.96 -2.41
N ASN A 57 -7.75 3.07 -2.94
CA ASN A 57 -6.93 4.26 -3.15
C ASN A 57 -6.53 4.90 -1.81
N ALA A 58 -7.44 4.92 -0.83
CA ALA A 58 -7.11 5.38 0.52
C ALA A 58 -6.18 4.39 1.26
N ALA A 59 -6.40 3.08 1.13
CA ALA A 59 -5.62 2.06 1.84
C ALA A 59 -4.20 1.86 1.28
N ILE A 60 -4.09 1.74 -0.06
CA ILE A 60 -2.85 1.35 -0.75
C ILE A 60 -2.34 2.45 -1.68
N GLY A 61 -3.24 3.11 -2.42
CA GLY A 61 -2.84 4.17 -3.35
C GLY A 61 -2.09 5.31 -2.64
N GLN A 62 -2.54 5.70 -1.45
CA GLN A 62 -1.90 6.73 -0.64
C GLN A 62 -0.50 6.34 -0.12
N LEU A 63 -0.13 5.05 -0.09
CA LEU A 63 1.23 4.66 0.30
C LEU A 63 2.29 5.26 -0.62
N TYR A 64 1.96 5.46 -1.89
CA TYR A 64 2.86 6.05 -2.90
C TYR A 64 3.14 7.55 -2.68
N GLU A 65 2.45 8.20 -1.74
CA GLU A 65 2.76 9.55 -1.28
C GLU A 65 3.95 9.57 -0.30
N ALA A 66 4.13 8.48 0.47
CA ALA A 66 5.05 8.44 1.61
C ALA A 66 6.19 7.43 1.46
N PHE A 67 6.11 6.51 0.50
CA PHE A 67 7.07 5.43 0.29
C PHE A 67 7.40 5.27 -1.20
N THR A 68 8.61 4.83 -1.50
CA THR A 68 9.00 4.49 -2.87
C THR A 68 8.23 3.26 -3.36
N GLU A 69 8.08 3.11 -4.68
CA GLU A 69 7.51 1.87 -5.24
C GLU A 69 8.28 0.64 -4.75
N GLU A 70 9.60 0.73 -4.66
CA GLU A 70 10.45 -0.38 -4.25
C GLU A 70 10.22 -0.78 -2.80
N GLN A 71 10.11 0.18 -1.88
CA GLN A 71 9.77 -0.08 -0.48
C GLN A 71 8.42 -0.78 -0.36
N ILE A 72 7.41 -0.32 -1.11
CA ILE A 72 6.08 -0.95 -1.10
C ILE A 72 6.18 -2.37 -1.67
N ARG A 73 6.83 -2.59 -2.82
CA ARG A 73 6.87 -3.90 -3.48
C ARG A 73 7.72 -4.95 -2.75
N SER A 74 8.78 -4.52 -2.08
CA SER A 74 9.64 -5.43 -1.31
C SER A 74 9.02 -5.85 0.02
N ARG A 75 8.14 -5.02 0.60
CA ARG A 75 7.64 -5.20 1.97
C ARG A 75 6.14 -5.45 2.06
N LEU A 76 5.33 -5.12 1.05
CA LEU A 76 3.89 -5.35 1.07
C LEU A 76 3.51 -6.46 0.12
N LYS A 77 2.95 -7.54 0.67
CA LYS A 77 2.28 -8.61 -0.07
C LYS A 77 0.78 -8.52 0.16
N VAL A 78 0.00 -8.89 -0.84
CA VAL A 78 -1.46 -8.93 -0.77
C VAL A 78 -1.91 -10.37 -0.98
N GLU A 79 -2.78 -10.86 -0.10
CA GLU A 79 -3.29 -12.23 -0.13
C GLU A 79 -4.82 -12.27 -0.04
N GLU A 80 -5.39 -13.40 -0.48
CA GLU A 80 -6.83 -13.71 -0.46
C GLU A 80 -7.73 -12.67 -1.13
N MET A 81 -7.25 -12.10 -2.24
CA MET A 81 -8.01 -11.18 -3.08
C MET A 81 -8.50 -11.90 -4.36
N GLU A 82 -9.75 -11.66 -4.73
CA GLU A 82 -10.34 -12.22 -5.95
C GLU A 82 -9.70 -11.61 -7.22
N PRO A 83 -9.68 -12.32 -8.37
CA PRO A 83 -9.03 -11.85 -9.59
C PRO A 83 -9.54 -10.49 -10.11
N ASP A 84 -10.85 -10.24 -10.02
CA ASP A 84 -11.46 -8.98 -10.43
C ASP A 84 -11.01 -7.81 -9.53
N ASP A 85 -10.88 -8.06 -8.23
CA ASP A 85 -10.39 -7.08 -7.25
C ASP A 85 -8.89 -6.82 -7.42
N LEU A 86 -8.11 -7.84 -7.79
CA LEU A 86 -6.69 -7.65 -8.17
C LEU A 86 -6.55 -6.73 -9.39
N ALA A 87 -7.45 -6.85 -10.38
CA ALA A 87 -7.46 -5.95 -11.53
C ALA A 87 -7.83 -4.51 -11.13
N LEU A 88 -8.74 -4.35 -10.17
CA LEU A 88 -9.09 -3.04 -9.60
C LEU A 88 -7.91 -2.43 -8.83
N LEU A 89 -7.26 -3.22 -7.96
CA LEU A 89 -6.08 -2.82 -7.21
C LEU A 89 -4.95 -2.39 -8.15
N LYS A 90 -4.68 -3.16 -9.21
CA LYS A 90 -3.67 -2.80 -10.20
C LYS A 90 -3.93 -1.41 -10.79
N ARG A 91 -5.17 -1.11 -11.19
CA ARG A 91 -5.54 0.22 -11.72
C ARG A 91 -5.33 1.33 -10.70
N VAL A 92 -5.67 1.07 -9.43
CA VAL A 92 -5.45 2.03 -8.34
C VAL A 92 -3.96 2.31 -8.16
N VAL A 93 -3.14 1.26 -8.12
CA VAL A 93 -1.68 1.36 -7.99
C VAL A 93 -1.07 2.10 -9.19
N ASP A 94 -1.43 1.74 -10.41
CA ASP A 94 -0.92 2.38 -11.62
C ASP A 94 -1.25 3.89 -11.64
N ASN A 95 -2.48 4.25 -11.25
CA ASN A 95 -2.90 5.66 -11.15
C ASN A 95 -2.17 6.41 -10.03
N ALA A 96 -1.97 5.78 -8.87
CA ALA A 96 -1.26 6.40 -7.75
C ALA A 96 0.20 6.68 -8.11
N LYS A 97 0.88 5.73 -8.76
CA LYS A 97 2.25 5.93 -9.26
C LYS A 97 2.33 7.11 -10.22
N LEU A 98 1.46 7.17 -11.22
CA LEU A 98 1.45 8.28 -12.18
C LEU A 98 1.22 9.63 -11.49
N TYR A 99 0.33 9.66 -10.50
CA TYR A 99 0.02 10.89 -9.76
C TYR A 99 1.19 11.36 -8.88
N PHE A 100 1.82 10.45 -8.13
CA PHE A 100 2.87 10.80 -7.18
C PHE A 100 4.27 10.83 -7.80
N GLU A 101 4.54 10.12 -8.91
CA GLU A 101 5.78 10.29 -9.67
C GLU A 101 5.89 11.72 -10.23
N ASP A 102 4.80 12.28 -10.74
CA ASP A 102 4.77 13.67 -11.24
C ASP A 102 5.04 14.68 -10.12
N GLN A 103 4.57 14.41 -8.90
CA GLN A 103 4.81 15.27 -7.73
C GLN A 103 6.22 15.10 -7.13
N GLN A 104 6.74 13.88 -7.05
CA GLN A 104 8.08 13.60 -6.50
C GLN A 104 9.19 14.13 -7.40
N ARG A 105 8.98 14.21 -8.73
CA ARG A 105 9.89 14.92 -9.65
C ARG A 105 10.02 16.41 -9.35
N LEU A 106 9.08 16.99 -8.61
CA LEU A 106 9.08 18.39 -8.21
C LEU A 106 9.60 18.61 -6.79
N ASP A 107 9.77 17.55 -5.99
CA ASP A 107 10.16 17.64 -4.58
C ASP A 107 11.67 17.39 -4.38
N PRO A 108 12.44 18.37 -3.85
CA PRO A 108 13.88 18.22 -3.66
C PRO A 108 14.26 17.21 -2.57
N VAL A 109 13.37 16.88 -1.62
CA VAL A 109 13.66 15.93 -0.53
C VAL A 109 13.74 14.49 -1.05
N PHE A 110 12.95 14.16 -2.07
CA PHE A 110 12.92 12.82 -2.66
C PHE A 110 14.17 12.48 -3.47
N ARG A 111 14.92 13.51 -3.87
CA ARG A 111 16.15 13.35 -4.66
C ARG A 111 17.32 12.80 -3.84
N GLU A 112 17.36 13.15 -2.55
CA GLU A 112 18.45 12.75 -1.62
C GLU A 112 18.35 11.26 -1.25
N THR A 113 17.13 10.70 -1.13
CA THR A 113 16.94 9.27 -0.81
C THR A 113 17.28 8.30 -1.93
N LEU A 114 17.40 8.77 -3.18
CA LEU A 114 17.79 7.95 -4.33
C LEU A 114 19.31 7.81 -4.48
N GLU A 115 20.08 8.68 -3.83
CA GLU A 115 21.55 8.71 -3.95
C GLU A 115 22.25 7.72 -2.99
N ASP A 116 21.50 7.04 -2.12
CA ASP A 116 22.04 6.06 -1.16
C ASP A 116 22.06 4.60 -1.67
N GLU A 117 21.57 4.31 -2.89
CA GLU A 117 21.49 2.94 -3.44
C GLU A 117 22.49 2.65 -4.59
N ASP A 118 23.34 3.61 -4.99
CA ASP A 118 24.33 3.46 -6.08
C ASP A 118 25.80 3.35 -5.59
N ASP A 119 26.03 3.00 -4.32
CA ASP A 119 27.38 2.76 -3.75
C ASP A 119 27.52 1.31 -3.21
N GLU A 120 27.26 0.31 -4.05
CA GLU A 120 27.84 -1.04 -3.88
C GLU A 120 28.50 -1.52 -5.19
N GLU A 121 29.80 -1.16 -5.29
CA GLU A 121 30.91 -1.62 -6.18
C GLU A 121 30.85 -1.49 -7.72
#